data_AF-A0A8H2X9T5-F1
#
_entry.id   AF-A0A8H2X9T5-F1
#
_cell.length_a   1.000
_cell.length_b   1.000
_cell.length_c   1.000
_cell.angle_alpha   90.00
_cell.angle_beta   90.00
_cell.angle_gamma   90.00
#
_symmetry.space_group_name_H-M   'P 1'
#
loop_
_entity.id
_entity.type
_entity.pdbx_description
1 polymer ?
#
loop_
_entity_poly.entity_id
_entity_poly.type
_entity_poly.pdbx_seq_one_letter_code
_entity_poly.pdbx_strand_id
1 'polypeptide(L)'
;MLSIITPPAHPPLVGPSKQMTDARALIHPDPDSSATSPAPSVDLPPTATKKRKRAPSEQPAKPKKRASAPREKRVQRLREESAPLSDNAVRNRSRTRERGASSARMGALEATLPVEKWWRDSPEPGTCPEPSPVVAGKHVQSIDIIRPKWKGYRPWFKNPQNPDDPAWKVGPDHIPFAELIYPGNDSSELYALVDALDHDDYQPLKDLFLTIDTIAGSYMDDEDRARIGYTNPALAPSSDSASHSPPSSKAHPHSPGLKSRELSPEPVPSTDHEILAYRRLIRARNAQDGPQFMQALDALNGYLRALRPKMQQTMRTKWTGIPPPVWKRVCEEGYQRGVGPRMHELIKYKQWTSGVYGELMQPFISEVIHRCGLGPGKVFVDLGSGVAHTLMQASLQSGCTSYGIELSPPAASIAKDHDREFNYRLEMWDVVCSEYNHIEGDMLESKEVVEWIRKADVILVNNFVFEELLNERLTCLFLDARDGTQIVSLKCFLDRGFKITERTISSPQAILKVEERDWTAGAVSWSNTTGTYYVHTVDRSNLQAEEERLNAARSRPSRRKQAL
;
A
#
# COMPACT_ATOMS: atom_id res chain seq x y z
N MET A 1 -52.31 -30.40 15.39
CA MET A 1 -52.11 -31.34 16.52
C MET A 1 -50.71 -31.05 17.05
N LEU A 2 -50.57 -30.51 18.28
CA LEU A 2 -50.28 -31.25 19.53
C LEU A 2 -48.86 -31.89 19.51
N SER A 3 -47.95 -31.70 20.49
CA SER A 3 -47.96 -30.82 21.67
C SER A 3 -46.57 -30.51 22.26
N ILE A 4 -46.53 -29.41 22.99
CA ILE A 4 -45.51 -28.86 23.92
C ILE A 4 -45.00 -29.86 24.99
N ILE A 5 -43.72 -29.79 25.40
CA ILE A 5 -43.21 -30.17 26.75
C ILE A 5 -42.06 -29.23 27.22
N THR A 6 -42.12 -28.77 28.48
CA THR A 6 -41.08 -28.11 29.37
C THR A 6 -41.59 -28.24 30.85
N PRO A 7 -40.95 -27.72 31.94
CA PRO A 7 -39.59 -27.23 32.23
C PRO A 7 -38.87 -28.24 33.20
N PRO A 8 -38.40 -28.04 34.47
CA PRO A 8 -38.09 -26.91 35.39
C PRO A 8 -36.57 -26.84 35.80
N ALA A 9 -36.20 -26.22 36.96
CA ALA A 9 -34.80 -26.03 37.40
C ALA A 9 -34.58 -25.80 38.94
N HIS A 10 -33.30 -25.83 39.39
CA HIS A 10 -32.68 -25.16 40.58
C HIS A 10 -33.07 -25.54 42.04
N PRO A 11 -32.34 -25.06 43.10
CA PRO A 11 -30.95 -24.55 43.21
C PRO A 11 -30.09 -25.55 44.07
N PRO A 12 -29.54 -25.37 45.32
CA PRO A 12 -29.31 -24.23 46.27
C PRO A 12 -27.80 -23.84 46.42
N LEU A 13 -27.35 -23.33 47.58
CA LEU A 13 -25.95 -22.91 47.89
C LEU A 13 -25.54 -23.17 49.37
N VAL A 14 -24.23 -23.27 49.66
CA VAL A 14 -23.58 -22.89 50.96
C VAL A 14 -22.11 -22.42 50.71
N GLY A 15 -21.58 -21.47 51.50
CA GLY A 15 -20.14 -21.07 51.54
C GLY A 15 -19.58 -21.20 52.98
N PRO A 16 -18.67 -20.34 53.49
CA PRO A 16 -17.79 -19.32 52.87
C PRO A 16 -16.33 -19.36 53.43
N SER A 17 -15.57 -18.24 53.35
CA SER A 17 -14.59 -17.72 54.35
C SER A 17 -13.05 -17.70 54.09
N LYS A 18 -12.51 -16.46 54.12
CA LYS A 18 -11.19 -15.97 54.61
C LYS A 18 -9.93 -15.91 53.71
N GLN A 19 -9.09 -14.93 54.07
CA GLN A 19 -7.82 -14.48 53.46
C GLN A 19 -6.64 -14.79 54.40
N MET A 20 -5.42 -14.97 53.87
CA MET A 20 -4.11 -14.49 54.40
C MET A 20 -2.94 -15.03 53.53
N THR A 21 -2.20 -14.18 52.80
CA THR A 21 -0.86 -13.57 53.10
C THR A 21 0.40 -14.45 52.86
N ASP A 22 1.38 -13.84 52.20
CA ASP A 22 2.84 -14.08 52.20
C ASP A 22 3.50 -15.34 51.61
N ALA A 23 3.97 -15.17 50.36
CA ALA A 23 5.36 -15.31 49.91
C ALA A 23 6.34 -16.32 50.57
N ARG A 24 6.81 -17.29 49.76
CA ARG A 24 8.24 -17.42 49.37
C ARG A 24 8.45 -18.40 48.21
N ALA A 25 9.64 -18.38 47.60
CA ALA A 25 10.02 -19.24 46.47
C ALA A 25 11.02 -20.34 46.87
N LEU A 26 10.88 -21.52 46.24
CA LEU A 26 11.87 -22.61 46.02
C LEU A 26 11.42 -23.30 44.71
N ILE A 27 12.20 -23.43 43.64
CA ILE A 27 13.42 -24.24 43.42
C ILE A 27 13.16 -25.76 43.48
N HIS A 28 13.34 -26.42 42.33
CA HIS A 28 13.60 -27.85 42.13
C HIS A 28 14.34 -28.03 40.76
N PRO A 29 15.00 -29.17 40.45
CA PRO A 29 16.43 -29.09 40.07
C PRO A 29 16.85 -29.80 38.77
N ASP A 30 18.02 -29.41 38.25
CA ASP A 30 18.81 -30.17 37.26
C ASP A 30 19.72 -31.22 37.91
N PRO A 31 20.04 -32.31 37.18
CA PRO A 31 21.22 -33.14 37.44
C PRO A 31 22.15 -33.30 36.20
N ASP A 32 23.43 -32.92 36.38
CA ASP A 32 24.65 -33.56 35.86
C ASP A 32 24.89 -33.80 34.33
N SER A 33 26.11 -33.70 33.77
CA SER A 33 27.41 -33.19 34.27
C SER A 33 28.46 -33.03 33.13
N SER A 34 29.71 -32.69 33.48
CA SER A 34 30.94 -32.54 32.64
C SER A 34 30.98 -31.32 31.69
N ALA A 35 31.92 -30.35 31.74
CA ALA A 35 33.40 -30.30 31.85
C ALA A 35 34.10 -30.15 30.46
N THR A 36 35.16 -29.36 30.24
CA THR A 36 36.10 -28.65 31.15
C THR A 36 36.65 -27.36 30.50
N SER A 37 37.08 -26.36 31.29
CA SER A 37 37.89 -25.19 30.85
C SER A 37 39.41 -25.44 30.99
N PRO A 38 40.29 -24.56 30.47
CA PRO A 38 41.05 -23.71 31.40
C PRO A 38 41.43 -22.29 30.89
N ALA A 39 41.88 -21.44 31.82
CA ALA A 39 42.43 -20.07 31.65
C ALA A 39 43.18 -19.67 32.97
N PRO A 40 43.72 -18.45 33.15
CA PRO A 40 44.68 -17.66 32.34
C PRO A 40 45.86 -17.08 33.19
N SER A 41 46.88 -16.44 32.55
CA SER A 41 47.81 -15.46 33.20
C SER A 41 48.83 -14.86 32.20
N VAL A 42 49.39 -13.65 32.26
CA VAL A 42 49.11 -12.33 32.92
C VAL A 42 50.11 -11.29 32.33
N ASP A 43 49.70 -10.02 32.08
CA ASP A 43 50.47 -8.72 31.99
C ASP A 43 51.79 -8.57 31.17
N LEU A 44 52.33 -7.41 30.72
CA LEU A 44 51.98 -5.97 30.44
C LEU A 44 53.22 -5.39 29.62
N PRO A 45 53.37 -4.08 29.28
CA PRO A 45 52.55 -3.22 28.40
C PRO A 45 53.43 -2.57 27.24
N PRO A 46 53.40 -1.27 26.81
CA PRO A 46 53.55 -0.95 25.36
C PRO A 46 54.70 0.03 24.96
N THR A 47 54.99 0.13 23.65
CA THR A 47 55.73 1.26 23.05
C THR A 47 55.14 1.67 21.69
N ALA A 48 55.45 2.89 21.19
CA ALA A 48 54.71 3.48 20.07
C ALA A 48 55.49 4.47 19.17
N THR A 49 54.90 4.72 18.00
CA THR A 49 55.01 5.90 17.10
C THR A 49 56.07 5.95 15.97
N LYS A 50 55.58 6.39 14.78
CA LYS A 50 56.25 7.18 13.70
C LYS A 50 57.30 6.42 12.84
N LYS A 51 57.56 6.74 11.54
CA LYS A 51 57.27 7.94 10.70
C LYS A 51 57.49 7.65 9.17
N ARG A 52 56.78 8.37 8.27
CA ARG A 52 57.08 8.62 6.81
C ARG A 52 56.99 7.40 5.84
N LYS A 53 56.54 7.47 4.56
CA LYS A 53 56.65 8.41 3.39
C LYS A 53 58.00 8.35 2.62
N ARG A 54 58.09 8.33 1.27
CA ARG A 54 57.12 8.15 0.14
C ARG A 54 57.88 8.19 -1.23
N ALA A 55 57.61 7.25 -2.18
CA ALA A 55 57.88 7.35 -3.65
C ALA A 55 59.38 7.43 -4.09
N PRO A 56 59.76 7.32 -5.41
CA PRO A 56 58.91 7.39 -6.62
C PRO A 56 59.11 6.34 -7.75
N SER A 57 58.15 6.45 -8.69
CA SER A 57 57.97 5.91 -10.05
C SER A 57 59.12 5.39 -10.91
N GLU A 58 58.80 4.38 -11.74
CA GLU A 58 59.10 4.38 -13.19
C GLU A 58 58.03 3.59 -13.99
N GLN A 59 58.00 3.72 -15.32
CA GLN A 59 57.15 2.94 -16.25
C GLN A 59 58.01 2.11 -17.20
N PRO A 60 57.48 1.05 -17.83
CA PRO A 60 57.50 1.09 -19.30
C PRO A 60 56.29 0.45 -20.04
N ALA A 61 56.01 1.04 -21.21
CA ALA A 61 55.62 0.44 -22.51
C ALA A 61 54.42 -0.55 -22.66
N LYS A 62 53.71 -0.38 -23.79
CA LYS A 62 52.71 -1.32 -24.34
C LYS A 62 53.22 -1.98 -25.63
N PRO A 63 52.89 -3.25 -25.89
CA PRO A 63 52.68 -3.77 -27.26
C PRO A 63 51.17 -3.86 -27.62
N LYS A 64 50.84 -4.23 -28.86
CA LYS A 64 49.48 -4.11 -29.44
C LYS A 64 48.82 -5.47 -29.79
N LYS A 65 47.50 -5.51 -29.60
CA LYS A 65 46.48 -6.32 -30.32
C LYS A 65 46.69 -7.83 -30.52
N ARG A 66 45.75 -8.62 -29.96
CA ARG A 66 45.01 -9.67 -30.70
C ARG A 66 43.54 -9.66 -30.24
N ALA A 67 42.62 -10.25 -31.00
CA ALA A 67 41.17 -10.15 -30.77
C ALA A 67 40.55 -11.51 -30.41
N SER A 68 39.57 -11.50 -29.51
CA SER A 68 38.72 -12.64 -29.14
C SER A 68 37.34 -12.15 -28.65
N ALA A 69 36.35 -13.06 -28.55
CA ALA A 69 34.93 -12.73 -28.55
C ALA A 69 34.33 -12.30 -27.19
N PRO A 70 33.24 -11.52 -27.17
CA PRO A 70 32.58 -11.07 -25.94
C PRO A 70 31.50 -12.06 -25.45
N ARG A 71 31.72 -12.77 -24.33
CA ARG A 71 30.63 -13.55 -23.68
C ARG A 71 30.55 -13.54 -22.16
N GLU A 72 31.64 -13.28 -21.42
CA GLU A 72 31.63 -13.43 -19.94
C GLU A 72 31.11 -12.19 -19.19
N LYS A 73 31.29 -10.98 -19.74
CA LYS A 73 30.99 -9.71 -19.05
C LYS A 73 29.51 -9.46 -18.72
N ARG A 74 28.56 -10.28 -19.19
CA ARG A 74 27.13 -10.14 -18.87
C ARG A 74 26.74 -10.87 -17.57
N VAL A 75 27.39 -11.99 -17.24
CA VAL A 75 27.09 -12.78 -16.04
C VAL A 75 27.63 -12.09 -14.79
N GLN A 76 28.83 -11.52 -14.87
CA GLN A 76 29.44 -10.81 -13.74
C GLN A 76 28.65 -9.56 -13.34
N ARG A 77 28.08 -8.83 -14.32
CA ARG A 77 27.27 -7.63 -14.07
C ARG A 77 25.99 -7.92 -13.29
N LEU A 78 25.32 -9.03 -13.59
CA LEU A 78 24.13 -9.45 -12.84
C LEU A 78 24.46 -9.80 -11.37
N ARG A 79 25.65 -10.34 -11.10
CA ARG A 79 26.12 -10.58 -9.72
C ARG A 79 26.47 -9.30 -8.97
N GLU A 80 27.01 -8.29 -9.66
CA GLU A 80 27.31 -6.97 -9.07
C GLU A 80 26.02 -6.15 -8.83
N GLU A 81 24.99 -6.30 -9.68
CA GLU A 81 23.64 -5.75 -9.45
C GLU A 81 22.84 -6.50 -8.36
N SER A 82 23.34 -7.65 -7.88
CA SER A 82 22.75 -8.42 -6.76
C SER A 82 23.36 -8.09 -5.38
N ALA A 83 24.29 -7.14 -5.30
CA ALA A 83 24.84 -6.69 -4.02
C ALA A 83 23.84 -5.76 -3.29
N PRO A 84 23.65 -5.87 -1.96
CA PRO A 84 22.75 -4.99 -1.22
C PRO A 84 23.23 -3.54 -1.29
N LEU A 85 22.43 -2.69 -1.94
CA LEU A 85 22.63 -1.25 -1.99
C LEU A 85 22.37 -0.65 -0.60
N SER A 86 23.24 0.24 -0.13
CA SER A 86 23.01 0.97 1.12
C SER A 86 21.88 1.99 0.98
N ASP A 87 21.17 2.28 2.08
CA ASP A 87 19.91 3.05 2.09
C ASP A 87 20.03 4.43 1.40
N ASN A 88 21.20 5.06 1.53
CA ASN A 88 21.51 6.35 0.91
C ASN A 88 21.57 6.31 -0.64
N ALA A 89 21.80 5.14 -1.24
CA ALA A 89 21.76 4.96 -2.69
C ALA A 89 20.33 4.80 -3.21
N VAL A 90 19.41 4.27 -2.38
CA VAL A 90 17.98 4.14 -2.68
C VAL A 90 17.31 5.52 -2.60
N ARG A 91 17.44 6.23 -1.46
CA ARG A 91 16.83 7.57 -1.23
C ARG A 91 17.19 8.60 -2.30
N ASN A 92 18.39 8.54 -2.90
CA ASN A 92 18.82 9.50 -3.94
C ASN A 92 18.28 9.24 -5.35
N ARG A 93 17.72 8.07 -5.67
CA ARG A 93 17.18 7.77 -7.01
C ARG A 93 15.69 8.05 -7.18
N SER A 94 14.97 8.38 -6.11
CA SER A 94 13.58 8.85 -6.15
C SER A 94 13.40 10.24 -6.81
N ARG A 95 14.48 10.85 -7.32
CA ARG A 95 14.52 12.22 -7.83
C ARG A 95 14.95 12.32 -9.30
N THR A 96 14.27 11.63 -10.22
CA THR A 96 14.31 12.05 -11.64
C THR A 96 13.08 11.64 -12.48
N ARG A 97 12.30 12.67 -12.85
CA ARG A 97 11.64 12.81 -14.16
C ARG A 97 10.64 11.73 -14.58
N GLU A 98 9.40 11.88 -14.12
CA GLU A 98 8.25 11.50 -14.93
C GLU A 98 8.30 12.21 -16.30
N ARG A 99 7.96 11.49 -17.39
CA ARG A 99 7.36 12.02 -18.63
C ARG A 99 7.06 10.92 -19.65
N GLY A 100 5.88 10.98 -20.26
CA GLY A 100 5.67 10.59 -21.66
C GLY A 100 5.02 9.23 -21.97
N ALA A 101 5.34 8.15 -21.25
CA ALA A 101 4.94 6.79 -21.69
C ALA A 101 4.05 5.99 -20.72
N SER A 102 4.08 6.28 -19.42
CA SER A 102 3.30 5.52 -18.41
C SER A 102 1.81 5.84 -18.39
N SER A 103 1.45 7.09 -18.69
CA SER A 103 0.10 7.65 -18.50
C SER A 103 -1.01 6.83 -19.18
N ALA A 104 -0.80 6.33 -20.40
CA ALA A 104 -1.80 5.53 -21.11
C ALA A 104 -1.98 4.11 -20.55
N ARG A 105 -0.96 3.50 -19.91
CA ARG A 105 -1.14 2.24 -19.15
C ARG A 105 -1.85 2.53 -17.83
N MET A 106 -1.39 3.52 -17.08
CA MET A 106 -1.97 3.88 -15.77
C MET A 106 -3.45 4.27 -15.88
N GLY A 107 -3.84 5.03 -16.90
CA GLY A 107 -5.24 5.44 -17.10
C GLY A 107 -6.22 4.29 -17.35
N ALA A 108 -5.74 3.10 -17.73
CA ALA A 108 -6.58 1.89 -17.75
C ALA A 108 -6.69 1.25 -16.35
N LEU A 109 -5.57 1.19 -15.60
CA LEU A 109 -5.52 0.65 -14.24
C LEU A 109 -6.27 1.53 -13.22
N GLU A 110 -6.43 2.80 -13.56
CA GLU A 110 -7.16 3.83 -12.83
C GLU A 110 -8.54 4.10 -13.48
N ALA A 111 -9.13 3.09 -14.11
CA ALA A 111 -10.55 3.09 -14.44
C ALA A 111 -11.42 2.80 -13.20
N THR A 112 -12.69 3.20 -13.25
CA THR A 112 -13.71 2.70 -12.31
C THR A 112 -14.19 1.34 -12.83
N LEU A 113 -13.97 0.27 -12.08
CA LEU A 113 -14.42 -1.07 -12.46
C LEU A 113 -15.91 -1.27 -12.11
N PRO A 114 -16.68 -1.99 -12.94
CA PRO A 114 -18.04 -2.40 -12.59
C PRO A 114 -18.08 -3.29 -11.35
N VAL A 115 -18.85 -2.89 -10.34
CA VAL A 115 -19.18 -3.68 -9.14
C VAL A 115 -20.70 -3.70 -8.99
N GLU A 116 -21.32 -4.77 -8.52
CA GLU A 116 -22.80 -4.83 -8.45
C GLU A 116 -23.39 -4.03 -7.27
N LYS A 117 -22.68 -3.97 -6.15
CA LYS A 117 -23.06 -3.20 -4.96
C LYS A 117 -21.82 -2.68 -4.24
N TRP A 118 -21.74 -1.37 -4.04
CA TRP A 118 -20.58 -0.69 -3.43
C TRP A 118 -20.97 0.37 -2.40
N TRP A 119 -22.24 0.46 -2.03
CA TRP A 119 -22.79 1.42 -1.07
C TRP A 119 -23.59 0.71 0.03
N ARG A 120 -23.78 1.39 1.17
CA ARG A 120 -24.60 0.90 2.28
C ARG A 120 -26.09 1.19 2.04
N ASP A 121 -26.94 0.21 2.29
CA ASP A 121 -28.38 0.43 2.27
C ASP A 121 -28.78 1.39 3.40
N SER A 122 -29.85 2.16 3.21
CA SER A 122 -30.38 2.99 4.29
C SER A 122 -31.07 2.10 5.34
N PRO A 123 -30.91 2.36 6.65
CA PRO A 123 -31.58 1.57 7.68
C PRO A 123 -33.11 1.68 7.57
N GLU A 124 -33.80 0.57 7.81
CA GLU A 124 -35.27 0.48 7.72
C GLU A 124 -35.95 1.45 8.70
N PRO A 125 -36.92 2.27 8.26
CA PRO A 125 -37.57 3.27 9.11
C PRO A 125 -38.19 2.67 10.39
N GLY A 126 -37.65 3.07 11.55
CA GLY A 126 -38.09 2.58 12.86
C GLY A 126 -37.24 1.46 13.44
N THR A 127 -36.28 0.91 12.70
CA THR A 127 -35.16 0.18 13.31
C THR A 127 -34.09 1.17 13.77
N CYS A 128 -33.68 1.07 15.04
CA CYS A 128 -32.32 1.48 15.39
C CYS A 128 -31.39 0.45 14.73
N PRO A 129 -30.47 0.85 13.83
CA PRO A 129 -29.43 -0.08 13.42
C PRO A 129 -28.60 -0.44 14.65
N GLU A 130 -28.42 -1.74 14.90
CA GLU A 130 -27.36 -2.18 15.81
C GLU A 130 -26.04 -1.52 15.34
N PRO A 131 -25.28 -0.88 16.24
CA PRO A 131 -24.00 -0.30 15.86
C PRO A 131 -23.14 -1.41 15.28
N SER A 132 -22.62 -1.19 14.07
CA SER A 132 -21.65 -2.10 13.45
C SER A 132 -20.59 -2.47 14.49
N PRO A 133 -20.15 -3.75 14.58
CA PRO A 133 -19.14 -4.16 15.56
C PRO A 133 -17.84 -3.33 15.48
N VAL A 134 -17.62 -2.68 14.33
CA VAL A 134 -16.65 -1.64 14.05
C VAL A 134 -16.92 -0.38 14.89
N VAL A 135 -18.07 0.30 14.70
CA VAL A 135 -18.50 1.53 15.41
C VAL A 135 -18.39 1.46 16.95
N ALA A 136 -18.53 0.28 17.55
CA ALA A 136 -18.42 0.09 19.00
C ALA A 136 -16.98 0.27 19.55
N GLY A 137 -15.95 0.21 18.69
CA GLY A 137 -14.56 0.44 19.06
C GLY A 137 -14.12 1.89 18.89
N LYS A 138 -12.94 2.21 19.43
CA LYS A 138 -12.27 3.50 19.17
C LYS A 138 -11.26 3.33 18.03
N HIS A 139 -11.57 3.87 16.86
CA HIS A 139 -10.64 3.93 15.73
C HIS A 139 -9.47 4.90 15.96
N VAL A 140 -8.38 4.68 15.24
CA VAL A 140 -7.17 5.50 15.29
C VAL A 140 -7.38 6.79 14.49
N GLN A 141 -7.26 7.93 15.17
CA GLN A 141 -7.29 9.25 14.52
C GLN A 141 -5.95 9.57 13.85
N SER A 142 -5.95 10.40 12.81
CA SER A 142 -4.73 10.98 12.22
C SER A 142 -3.82 11.65 13.25
N ILE A 143 -4.37 12.28 14.30
CA ILE A 143 -3.56 12.85 15.40
C ILE A 143 -2.92 11.75 16.29
N ASP A 144 -3.56 10.60 16.45
CA ASP A 144 -3.12 9.54 17.36
C ASP A 144 -1.85 8.83 16.85
N ILE A 145 -1.65 8.76 15.52
CA ILE A 145 -0.39 8.34 14.88
C ILE A 145 0.80 9.20 15.35
N ILE A 146 0.54 10.48 15.64
CA ILE A 146 1.56 11.51 15.85
C ILE A 146 1.88 11.71 17.34
N ARG A 147 0.89 11.55 18.24
CA ARG A 147 1.10 11.65 19.71
C ARG A 147 2.35 10.90 20.22
N PRO A 148 2.61 9.61 19.92
CA PRO A 148 3.79 8.91 20.42
C PRO A 148 5.11 9.38 19.78
N LYS A 149 5.06 10.12 18.67
CA LYS A 149 6.20 10.56 17.86
C LYS A 149 6.35 12.09 17.78
N TRP A 150 5.63 12.89 18.58
CA TRP A 150 5.46 14.34 18.39
C TRP A 150 6.76 15.14 18.15
N LYS A 151 7.89 14.70 18.72
CA LYS A 151 9.23 15.30 18.52
C LYS A 151 9.73 15.26 17.06
N GLY A 152 9.18 14.37 16.24
CA GLY A 152 9.43 14.27 14.80
C GLY A 152 8.59 15.24 13.97
N TYR A 153 7.86 16.18 14.58
CA TYR A 153 6.92 17.08 13.93
C TYR A 153 7.10 18.53 14.38
N ARG A 154 6.69 19.48 13.54
CA ARG A 154 6.71 20.94 13.79
C ARG A 154 5.33 21.54 13.50
N PRO A 155 4.90 22.62 14.19
CA PRO A 155 3.73 23.38 13.75
C PRO A 155 3.89 23.87 12.31
N TRP A 156 2.83 23.77 11.49
CA TRP A 156 2.78 24.46 10.20
C TRP A 156 2.21 25.88 10.33
N PHE A 157 1.19 26.02 11.16
CA PHE A 157 0.43 27.25 11.36
C PHE A 157 0.93 28.06 12.55
N LYS A 158 0.60 29.35 12.53
CA LYS A 158 0.80 30.32 13.62
C LYS A 158 -0.44 31.20 13.73
N ASN A 159 -0.56 31.94 14.83
CA ASN A 159 -1.52 33.02 14.97
C ASN A 159 -0.82 34.35 14.58
N PRO A 160 -1.15 35.00 13.45
CA PRO A 160 -0.46 36.23 13.03
C PRO A 160 -0.69 37.42 13.98
N GLN A 161 -1.78 37.41 14.75
CA GLN A 161 -2.13 38.44 15.74
C GLN A 161 -1.44 38.17 17.10
N ASN A 162 -1.01 36.94 17.38
CA ASN A 162 -0.25 36.55 18.57
C ASN A 162 0.79 35.46 18.23
N PRO A 163 2.03 35.83 17.86
CA PRO A 163 3.07 34.86 17.50
C PRO A 163 3.44 33.85 18.60
N ASP A 164 3.13 34.15 19.86
CA ASP A 164 3.44 33.31 21.01
C ASP A 164 2.25 32.44 21.50
N ASP A 165 1.14 32.45 20.76
CA ASP A 165 -0.08 31.69 21.07
C ASP A 165 0.21 30.20 21.35
N PRO A 166 -0.05 29.68 22.56
CA PRO A 166 0.20 28.28 22.90
C PRO A 166 -0.69 27.30 22.14
N ALA A 167 -1.83 27.73 21.59
CA ALA A 167 -2.70 26.87 20.79
C ALA A 167 -1.99 26.32 19.55
N TRP A 168 -0.98 27.03 19.03
CA TRP A 168 -0.22 26.66 17.83
C TRP A 168 1.15 26.03 18.13
N LYS A 169 1.46 25.76 19.40
CA LYS A 169 2.71 25.11 19.81
C LYS A 169 2.50 23.59 19.91
N VAL A 170 3.53 22.80 19.57
CA VAL A 170 3.52 21.33 19.66
C VAL A 170 4.33 20.89 20.88
N GLY A 171 3.79 19.96 21.66
CA GLY A 171 4.43 19.38 22.83
C GLY A 171 3.90 17.97 23.15
N PRO A 172 4.22 17.42 24.33
CA PRO A 172 3.75 16.09 24.73
C PRO A 172 2.24 16.03 25.00
N ASP A 173 1.68 17.09 25.59
CA ASP A 173 0.29 17.12 26.05
C ASP A 173 -0.65 17.87 25.08
N HIS A 174 -0.10 18.63 24.12
CA HIS A 174 -0.85 19.42 23.15
C HIS A 174 -0.24 19.35 21.75
N ILE A 175 -1.11 19.19 20.75
CA ILE A 175 -0.81 19.25 19.32
C ILE A 175 -1.98 20.01 18.67
N PRO A 176 -1.75 21.08 17.88
CA PRO A 176 -2.83 21.76 17.17
C PRO A 176 -3.50 20.80 16.20
N PHE A 177 -4.84 20.79 16.15
CA PHE A 177 -5.61 19.86 15.32
C PHE A 177 -6.85 20.53 14.72
N ALA A 178 -7.40 19.92 13.68
CA ALA A 178 -8.72 20.23 13.15
C ALA A 178 -9.53 18.96 12.87
N GLU A 179 -10.85 19.09 12.91
CA GLU A 179 -11.79 18.05 12.52
C GLU A 179 -12.17 18.23 11.03
N LEU A 180 -12.21 17.14 10.26
CA LEU A 180 -12.83 17.08 8.93
C LEU A 180 -14.03 16.14 8.96
N ILE A 181 -15.14 16.59 8.37
CA ILE A 181 -16.35 15.78 8.18
C ILE A 181 -16.26 14.94 6.91
N TYR A 182 -16.68 13.68 7.01
CA TYR A 182 -16.65 12.71 5.92
C TYR A 182 -18.05 12.45 5.28
N PRO A 183 -18.12 11.83 4.08
CA PRO A 183 -19.38 11.50 3.39
C PRO A 183 -20.27 10.49 4.13
N GLY A 184 -19.68 9.60 4.91
CA GLY A 184 -20.38 8.66 5.80
C GLY A 184 -21.20 9.36 6.87
N ASN A 185 -22.24 8.68 7.35
CA ASN A 185 -23.10 9.21 8.41
C ASN A 185 -22.28 9.39 9.70
N ASP A 186 -22.45 10.55 10.33
CA ASP A 186 -21.81 10.98 11.60
C ASP A 186 -20.30 10.70 11.73
N SER A 187 -19.64 10.66 10.57
CA SER A 187 -18.23 10.36 10.41
C SER A 187 -17.38 11.63 10.33
N SER A 188 -16.32 11.69 11.12
CA SER A 188 -15.29 12.73 11.08
C SER A 188 -13.94 12.21 11.60
N GLU A 189 -12.85 12.95 11.34
CA GLU A 189 -11.51 12.63 11.84
C GLU A 189 -10.73 13.89 12.29
N LEU A 190 -9.94 13.73 13.35
CA LEU A 190 -9.03 14.74 13.90
C LEU A 190 -7.62 14.64 13.28
N TYR A 191 -7.27 15.63 12.46
CA TYR A 191 -5.96 15.77 11.82
C TYR A 191 -5.07 16.74 12.58
N ALA A 192 -3.80 16.36 12.81
CA ALA A 192 -2.82 17.26 13.40
C ALA A 192 -2.34 18.31 12.39
N LEU A 193 -2.27 19.57 12.80
CA LEU A 193 -1.93 20.73 11.96
C LEU A 193 -0.42 21.00 11.94
N VAL A 194 0.33 19.94 11.62
CA VAL A 194 1.79 19.85 11.73
C VAL A 194 2.42 19.31 10.45
N ASP A 195 3.67 19.70 10.22
CA ASP A 195 4.55 19.05 9.25
C ASP A 195 5.45 18.03 9.96
N ALA A 196 5.77 16.91 9.31
CA ALA A 196 6.84 16.03 9.77
C ALA A 196 8.24 16.61 9.48
N LEU A 197 9.24 16.19 10.25
CA LEU A 197 10.65 16.55 10.06
C LEU A 197 11.34 15.64 9.02
N ASP A 198 11.02 14.35 8.97
CA ASP A 198 11.34 13.47 7.84
C ASP A 198 10.16 13.46 6.85
N HIS A 199 10.48 13.36 5.56
CA HIS A 199 9.48 13.22 4.49
C HIS A 199 8.90 11.80 4.46
N ASP A 200 9.66 10.81 4.95
CA ASP A 200 9.26 9.40 4.94
C ASP A 200 8.38 9.01 6.17
N ASP A 201 8.18 9.93 7.12
CA ASP A 201 7.17 9.81 8.19
C ASP A 201 5.78 10.25 7.67
N TYR A 202 4.73 10.02 8.47
CA TYR A 202 3.35 10.36 8.10
C TYR A 202 3.12 11.88 7.94
N GLN A 203 2.33 12.30 6.95
CA GLN A 203 2.16 13.70 6.54
C GLN A 203 0.69 14.16 6.72
N PRO A 204 0.25 14.53 7.94
CA PRO A 204 -1.18 14.70 8.25
C PRO A 204 -1.83 15.84 7.45
N LEU A 205 -1.10 16.92 7.17
CA LEU A 205 -1.62 18.01 6.33
C LEU A 205 -1.77 17.62 4.87
N LYS A 206 -0.89 16.76 4.34
CA LYS A 206 -1.08 16.18 3.01
C LYS A 206 -2.31 15.28 2.98
N ASP A 207 -2.48 14.46 4.03
CA ASP A 207 -3.60 13.53 4.18
C ASP A 207 -4.96 14.26 4.25
N LEU A 208 -5.04 15.32 5.07
CA LEU A 208 -6.21 16.21 5.19
C LEU A 208 -6.62 16.80 3.84
N PHE A 209 -5.67 17.37 3.09
CA PHE A 209 -5.97 17.97 1.79
C PHE A 209 -6.32 16.94 0.71
N LEU A 210 -5.64 15.79 0.66
CA LEU A 210 -6.01 14.70 -0.26
C LEU A 210 -7.41 14.17 0.03
N THR A 211 -7.82 14.13 1.30
CA THR A 211 -9.18 13.73 1.70
C THR A 211 -10.21 14.75 1.20
N ILE A 212 -10.02 16.05 1.47
CA ILE A 212 -10.89 17.13 0.99
C ILE A 212 -11.00 17.13 -0.54
N ASP A 213 -9.87 17.04 -1.24
CA ASP A 213 -9.82 17.04 -2.70
C ASP A 213 -10.50 15.79 -3.29
N THR A 214 -10.40 14.64 -2.63
CA THR A 214 -11.10 13.40 -3.03
C THR A 214 -12.61 13.49 -2.84
N ILE A 215 -13.08 14.09 -1.74
CA ILE A 215 -14.52 14.32 -1.49
C ILE A 215 -15.09 15.26 -2.57
N ALA A 216 -14.48 16.43 -2.77
CA ALA A 216 -14.93 17.43 -3.74
C ALA A 216 -14.79 16.98 -5.21
N GLY A 217 -13.80 16.12 -5.51
CA GLY A 217 -13.60 15.52 -6.81
C GLY A 217 -14.61 14.40 -7.15
N SER A 218 -15.00 13.58 -6.18
CA SER A 218 -15.72 12.31 -6.44
C SER A 218 -17.20 12.29 -6.05
N TYR A 219 -17.59 13.05 -5.02
CA TYR A 219 -18.96 13.02 -4.45
C TYR A 219 -19.80 14.25 -4.83
N MET A 220 -19.17 15.38 -5.11
CA MET A 220 -19.83 16.62 -5.52
C MET A 220 -20.08 16.65 -7.04
N ASP A 221 -21.06 17.43 -7.47
CA ASP A 221 -21.17 17.89 -8.86
C ASP A 221 -20.56 19.29 -9.04
N ASP A 222 -20.62 19.82 -10.26
CA ASP A 222 -19.99 21.10 -10.59
C ASP A 222 -20.66 22.29 -9.93
N GLU A 223 -21.96 22.19 -9.59
CA GLU A 223 -22.66 23.22 -8.82
C GLU A 223 -22.14 23.25 -7.38
N ASP A 224 -22.02 22.09 -6.72
CA ASP A 224 -21.50 22.01 -5.36
C ASP A 224 -20.03 22.38 -5.26
N ARG A 225 -19.20 21.95 -6.23
CA ARG A 225 -17.81 22.44 -6.36
C ARG A 225 -17.76 23.95 -6.50
N ALA A 226 -18.62 24.55 -7.33
CA ALA A 226 -18.69 25.99 -7.50
C ALA A 226 -19.11 26.71 -6.22
N ARG A 227 -20.11 26.20 -5.49
CA ARG A 227 -20.59 26.76 -4.20
C ARG A 227 -19.49 26.83 -3.14
N ILE A 228 -18.66 25.81 -2.98
CA ILE A 228 -17.51 25.85 -2.05
C ILE A 228 -16.27 26.56 -2.63
N GLY A 229 -16.29 26.87 -3.93
CA GLY A 229 -15.20 27.50 -4.67
C GLY A 229 -14.02 26.57 -5.00
N TYR A 230 -14.26 25.26 -5.00
CA TYR A 230 -13.25 24.24 -5.28
C TYR A 230 -12.63 24.42 -6.67
N THR A 231 -11.33 24.13 -6.77
CA THR A 231 -10.57 24.13 -8.02
C THR A 231 -9.67 22.91 -8.02
N ASN A 232 -9.93 21.95 -8.91
CA ASN A 232 -9.16 20.71 -8.99
C ASN A 232 -7.66 21.02 -9.18
N PRO A 233 -6.76 20.65 -8.24
CA PRO A 233 -5.34 20.95 -8.33
C PRO A 233 -4.66 20.41 -9.61
N ALA A 234 -5.14 19.30 -10.15
CA ALA A 234 -4.61 18.69 -11.38
C ALA A 234 -5.06 19.42 -12.67
N LEU A 235 -6.03 20.33 -12.59
CA LEU A 235 -6.52 21.16 -13.70
C LEU A 235 -6.19 22.65 -13.53
N ALA A 236 -5.44 23.02 -12.49
CA ALA A 236 -4.97 24.38 -12.31
C ALA A 236 -4.01 24.76 -13.47
N PRO A 237 -4.28 25.84 -14.24
CA PRO A 237 -3.38 26.25 -15.30
C PRO A 237 -2.02 26.65 -14.71
N SER A 238 -0.95 26.09 -15.26
CA SER A 238 0.42 26.39 -14.83
C SER A 238 0.69 27.89 -14.97
N SER A 239 0.96 28.57 -13.86
CA SER A 239 1.19 30.03 -13.79
C SER A 239 2.55 30.48 -14.38
N ASP A 240 3.11 29.71 -15.32
CA ASP A 240 4.30 30.05 -16.10
C ASP A 240 3.87 30.76 -17.39
N SER A 241 3.45 32.02 -17.24
CA SER A 241 3.26 32.96 -18.36
C SER A 241 3.71 34.37 -17.99
N ALA A 242 4.86 34.45 -17.31
CA ALA A 242 5.66 35.67 -17.27
C ALA A 242 6.11 36.00 -18.70
N SER A 243 5.46 36.98 -19.34
CA SER A 243 5.70 37.36 -20.73
C SER A 243 7.02 38.11 -20.90
N HIS A 244 8.13 37.38 -20.88
CA HIS A 244 9.48 37.90 -21.13
C HIS A 244 9.68 38.25 -22.62
N SER A 245 9.27 39.45 -23.02
CA SER A 245 9.74 40.06 -24.27
C SER A 245 11.24 40.39 -24.16
N PRO A 246 12.06 40.09 -25.19
CA PRO A 246 13.51 40.28 -25.11
C PRO A 246 13.90 41.76 -25.31
N PRO A 247 14.98 42.25 -24.67
CA PRO A 247 15.47 43.61 -24.86
C PRO A 247 16.18 43.77 -26.21
N SER A 248 15.58 44.52 -27.13
CA SER A 248 16.28 45.05 -28.32
C SER A 248 16.72 46.50 -28.09
N SER A 249 17.74 46.95 -28.82
CA SER A 249 18.58 48.09 -28.40
C SER A 249 18.73 49.22 -29.42
N LYS A 250 18.76 50.47 -28.92
CA LYS A 250 19.18 51.73 -29.56
C LYS A 250 18.29 52.27 -30.71
N ALA A 251 17.74 53.48 -30.54
CA ALA A 251 18.32 54.72 -31.10
C ALA A 251 17.32 55.91 -31.24
N HIS A 252 17.55 56.97 -30.47
CA HIS A 252 17.31 58.40 -30.76
C HIS A 252 15.88 58.97 -31.00
N PRO A 253 15.69 60.31 -30.87
CA PRO A 253 14.37 60.90 -30.60
C PRO A 253 13.86 61.88 -31.68
N HIS A 254 12.54 62.16 -31.67
CA HIS A 254 11.97 63.49 -31.97
C HIS A 254 10.57 63.62 -31.33
N SER A 255 10.11 64.86 -31.14
CA SER A 255 8.86 65.26 -30.44
C SER A 255 7.75 65.65 -31.47
N PRO A 256 6.52 66.12 -31.09
CA PRO A 256 5.97 66.35 -29.75
C PRO A 256 4.50 65.91 -29.49
N GLY A 257 4.22 65.60 -28.21
CA GLY A 257 3.09 66.10 -27.41
C GLY A 257 1.62 65.93 -27.88
N LEU A 258 0.83 65.18 -27.10
CA LEU A 258 -0.61 65.43 -26.94
C LEU A 258 -1.11 65.05 -25.54
N LYS A 259 -1.37 66.09 -24.73
CA LYS A 259 -2.21 66.19 -23.51
C LYS A 259 -2.40 64.94 -22.62
N SER A 260 -1.89 65.03 -21.39
CA SER A 260 -2.31 64.19 -20.26
C SER A 260 -3.84 64.22 -20.09
N ARG A 261 -4.45 63.05 -19.87
CA ARG A 261 -5.80 62.95 -19.31
C ARG A 261 -5.68 62.32 -17.93
N GLU A 262 -5.97 63.10 -16.89
CA GLU A 262 -6.13 62.55 -15.55
C GLU A 262 -7.29 61.54 -15.57
N LEU A 263 -7.04 60.36 -15.03
CA LEU A 263 -8.07 59.38 -14.71
C LEU A 263 -8.10 59.27 -13.19
N SER A 264 -9.18 59.80 -12.60
CA SER A 264 -9.47 59.65 -11.19
C SER A 264 -9.54 58.15 -10.82
N PRO A 265 -9.14 57.75 -9.60
CA PRO A 265 -9.30 56.38 -9.17
C PRO A 265 -10.78 56.06 -8.96
N GLU A 266 -11.37 55.30 -9.89
CA GLU A 266 -12.62 54.58 -9.65
C GLU A 266 -12.46 53.72 -8.38
N PRO A 267 -13.34 53.84 -7.39
CA PRO A 267 -13.24 53.08 -6.15
C PRO A 267 -13.61 51.61 -6.41
N VAL A 268 -12.59 50.76 -6.55
CA VAL A 268 -12.76 49.31 -6.63
C VAL A 268 -13.51 48.84 -5.37
N PRO A 269 -14.70 48.22 -5.47
CA PRO A 269 -15.47 47.79 -4.31
C PRO A 269 -14.75 46.64 -3.60
N SER A 270 -14.09 46.96 -2.49
CA SER A 270 -13.40 46.01 -1.62
C SER A 270 -14.40 45.22 -0.77
N THR A 271 -14.94 44.13 -1.33
CA THR A 271 -15.83 43.19 -0.61
C THR A 271 -15.15 41.84 -0.39
N ASP A 272 -14.42 41.69 0.72
CA ASP A 272 -13.82 40.41 1.15
C ASP A 272 -14.87 39.31 1.49
N HIS A 273 -16.15 39.67 1.50
CA HIS A 273 -17.26 38.80 1.91
C HIS A 273 -17.48 37.56 1.02
N GLU A 274 -17.09 37.58 -0.26
CA GLU A 274 -17.36 36.49 -1.22
C GLU A 274 -16.16 35.59 -1.55
N ILE A 275 -15.08 35.60 -0.74
CA ILE A 275 -14.08 34.52 -0.83
C ILE A 275 -14.77 33.22 -0.42
N LEU A 276 -14.83 32.22 -1.30
CA LEU A 276 -15.52 30.95 -1.05
C LEU A 276 -14.70 30.02 -0.12
N ALA A 277 -15.36 29.10 0.59
CA ALA A 277 -14.79 28.38 1.75
C ALA A 277 -13.46 27.65 1.44
N TYR A 278 -13.39 26.85 0.37
CA TYR A 278 -12.16 26.17 -0.04
C TYR A 278 -11.04 27.16 -0.41
N ARG A 279 -11.41 28.31 -1.01
CA ARG A 279 -10.45 29.37 -1.37
C ARG A 279 -9.92 30.10 -0.13
N ARG A 280 -10.72 30.28 0.92
CA ARG A 280 -10.23 30.75 2.24
C ARG A 280 -9.26 29.75 2.84
N LEU A 281 -9.60 28.46 2.83
CA LEU A 281 -8.79 27.38 3.39
C LEU A 281 -7.39 27.32 2.75
N ILE A 282 -7.32 27.36 1.42
CA ILE A 282 -6.04 27.38 0.67
C ILE A 282 -5.25 28.68 0.93
N ARG A 283 -5.91 29.85 0.98
CA ARG A 283 -5.24 31.11 1.33
C ARG A 283 -4.65 31.08 2.75
N ALA A 284 -5.41 30.62 3.73
CA ALA A 284 -4.97 30.51 5.12
C ALA A 284 -3.82 29.50 5.30
N ARG A 285 -3.90 28.32 4.64
CA ARG A 285 -2.81 27.34 4.56
C ARG A 285 -1.51 27.97 4.06
N ASN A 286 -1.59 28.73 2.96
CA ASN A 286 -0.42 29.33 2.31
C ASN A 286 0.14 30.52 3.11
N ALA A 287 -0.71 31.26 3.83
CA ALA A 287 -0.29 32.30 4.77
C ALA A 287 0.25 31.75 6.11
N GLN A 288 0.03 30.45 6.37
CA GLN A 288 0.19 29.80 7.69
C GLN A 288 -0.68 30.42 8.79
N ASP A 289 -1.80 31.06 8.43
CA ASP A 289 -2.75 31.65 9.38
C ASP A 289 -3.65 30.55 9.96
N GLY A 290 -3.36 30.13 11.19
CA GLY A 290 -4.09 29.08 11.90
C GLY A 290 -5.54 29.46 12.22
N PRO A 291 -5.80 30.62 12.86
CA PRO A 291 -7.17 31.07 13.14
C PRO A 291 -8.08 31.14 11.90
N GLN A 292 -7.60 31.71 10.77
CA GLN A 292 -8.36 31.74 9.52
C GLN A 292 -8.52 30.35 8.91
N PHE A 293 -7.54 29.46 9.06
CA PHE A 293 -7.63 28.09 8.57
C PHE A 293 -8.73 27.30 9.30
N MET A 294 -8.79 27.40 10.62
CA MET A 294 -9.85 26.77 11.43
C MET A 294 -11.23 27.29 11.03
N GLN A 295 -11.39 28.61 10.89
CA GLN A 295 -12.66 29.21 10.48
C GLN A 295 -13.08 28.79 9.05
N ALA A 296 -12.12 28.67 8.13
CA ALA A 296 -12.39 28.22 6.77
C ALA A 296 -12.74 26.72 6.70
N LEU A 297 -12.15 25.89 7.56
CA LEU A 297 -12.42 24.45 7.62
C LEU A 297 -13.76 24.16 8.31
N ASP A 298 -14.12 24.90 9.36
CA ASP A 298 -15.45 24.82 9.97
C ASP A 298 -16.55 25.23 8.97
N ALA A 299 -16.34 26.33 8.24
CA ALA A 299 -17.24 26.72 7.15
C ALA A 299 -17.37 25.63 6.06
N LEU A 300 -16.26 24.98 5.68
CA LEU A 300 -16.27 23.85 4.74
C LEU A 300 -17.02 22.63 5.31
N ASN A 301 -16.80 22.29 6.58
CA ASN A 301 -17.53 21.24 7.30
C ASN A 301 -19.05 21.52 7.33
N GLY A 302 -19.46 22.78 7.45
CA GLY A 302 -20.85 23.22 7.27
C GLY A 302 -21.43 22.81 5.91
N TYR A 303 -20.71 23.09 4.81
CA TYR A 303 -21.10 22.64 3.48
C TYR A 303 -21.10 21.10 3.35
N LEU A 304 -20.07 20.41 3.85
CA LEU A 304 -19.99 18.95 3.78
C LEU A 304 -21.17 18.26 4.50
N ARG A 305 -21.53 18.74 5.70
CA ARG A 305 -22.68 18.24 6.46
C ARG A 305 -24.01 18.51 5.73
N ALA A 306 -24.17 19.69 5.12
CA ALA A 306 -25.37 20.04 4.37
C ALA A 306 -25.51 19.27 3.04
N LEU A 307 -24.39 19.00 2.36
CA LEU A 307 -24.36 18.30 1.07
C LEU A 307 -24.40 16.78 1.21
N ARG A 308 -24.16 16.20 2.39
CA ARG A 308 -24.08 14.75 2.62
C ARG A 308 -25.21 13.93 1.94
N PRO A 309 -26.50 14.27 2.06
CA PRO A 309 -27.56 13.49 1.40
C PRO A 309 -27.48 13.53 -0.13
N LYS A 310 -27.10 14.68 -0.71
CA LYS A 310 -26.89 14.83 -2.16
C LYS A 310 -25.64 14.09 -2.63
N MET A 311 -24.56 14.09 -1.84
CA MET A 311 -23.34 13.32 -2.10
C MET A 311 -23.61 11.81 -2.14
N GLN A 312 -24.30 11.28 -1.12
CA GLN A 312 -24.67 9.86 -1.06
C GLN A 312 -25.65 9.47 -2.18
N GLN A 313 -26.63 10.31 -2.50
CA GLN A 313 -27.53 10.07 -3.64
C GLN A 313 -26.78 10.10 -4.99
N THR A 314 -25.80 10.99 -5.13
CA THR A 314 -24.94 11.09 -6.33
C THR A 314 -24.09 9.83 -6.50
N MET A 315 -23.48 9.32 -5.42
CA MET A 315 -22.77 8.05 -5.39
C MET A 315 -23.67 6.88 -5.87
N ARG A 316 -24.87 6.76 -5.30
CA ARG A 316 -25.82 5.66 -5.60
C ARG A 316 -26.45 5.74 -7.00
N THR A 317 -26.28 6.84 -7.76
CA THR A 317 -26.93 7.04 -9.07
C THR A 317 -26.00 7.33 -10.24
N LYS A 318 -24.76 7.80 -10.00
CA LYS A 318 -23.80 8.15 -11.07
C LYS A 318 -22.59 7.22 -11.16
N TRP A 319 -22.23 6.54 -10.08
CA TRP A 319 -21.10 5.62 -10.09
C TRP A 319 -21.53 4.27 -10.69
N THR A 320 -20.57 3.48 -11.16
CA THR A 320 -20.75 2.08 -11.60
C THR A 320 -19.95 1.10 -10.72
N GLY A 321 -19.36 1.61 -9.65
CA GLY A 321 -18.29 1.03 -8.84
C GLY A 321 -17.48 2.16 -8.20
N ILE A 322 -16.50 1.86 -7.36
CA ILE A 322 -15.81 2.88 -6.56
C ILE A 322 -14.76 3.63 -7.41
N PRO A 323 -14.80 4.97 -7.49
CA PRO A 323 -13.81 5.75 -8.23
C PRO A 323 -12.39 5.58 -7.67
N PRO A 324 -11.35 5.59 -8.52
CA PRO A 324 -9.96 5.42 -8.10
C PRO A 324 -9.49 6.32 -6.97
N PRO A 325 -9.81 7.63 -6.93
CA PRO A 325 -9.45 8.48 -5.79
C PRO A 325 -10.00 7.96 -4.46
N VAL A 326 -11.22 7.41 -4.46
CA VAL A 326 -11.92 6.95 -3.26
C VAL A 326 -11.36 5.63 -2.75
N TRP A 327 -11.25 4.58 -3.59
CA TRP A 327 -10.70 3.30 -3.11
C TRP A 327 -9.22 3.44 -2.70
N LYS A 328 -8.44 4.29 -3.40
CA LYS A 328 -7.06 4.60 -3.00
C LYS A 328 -7.02 5.22 -1.61
N ARG A 329 -7.88 6.20 -1.32
CA ARG A 329 -7.96 6.84 0.01
C ARG A 329 -8.37 5.87 1.11
N VAL A 330 -9.38 5.04 0.90
CA VAL A 330 -9.80 4.01 1.87
C VAL A 330 -8.62 3.08 2.22
N CYS A 331 -7.91 2.57 1.21
CA CYS A 331 -6.73 1.72 1.42
C CYS A 331 -5.53 2.46 2.04
N GLU A 332 -5.25 3.71 1.63
CA GLU A 332 -4.18 4.54 2.21
C GLU A 332 -4.44 4.83 3.69
N GLU A 333 -5.66 5.24 4.04
CA GLU A 333 -6.05 5.57 5.41
C GLU A 333 -5.99 4.33 6.30
N GLY A 334 -6.65 3.23 5.90
CA GLY A 334 -6.61 1.96 6.64
C GLY A 334 -5.17 1.52 6.92
N TYR A 335 -4.30 1.56 5.91
CA TYR A 335 -2.89 1.20 6.07
C TYR A 335 -2.15 2.16 7.02
N GLN A 336 -2.29 3.47 6.84
CA GLN A 336 -1.61 4.47 7.68
C GLN A 336 -2.03 4.40 9.16
N ARG A 337 -3.30 4.09 9.44
CA ARG A 337 -3.85 4.00 10.80
C ARG A 337 -3.59 2.64 11.44
N GLY A 338 -3.78 1.53 10.72
CA GLY A 338 -3.65 0.16 11.25
C GLY A 338 -2.23 -0.42 11.16
N VAL A 339 -1.53 -0.21 10.03
CA VAL A 339 -0.16 -0.71 9.82
C VAL A 339 0.87 0.32 10.30
N GLY A 340 0.67 1.60 10.00
CA GLY A 340 1.63 2.69 10.25
C GLY A 340 2.23 2.76 11.66
N PRO A 341 1.45 2.62 12.76
CA PRO A 341 2.00 2.62 14.12
C PRO A 341 2.93 1.43 14.42
N ARG A 342 2.61 0.26 13.86
CA ARG A 342 3.26 -1.02 14.15
C ARG A 342 4.26 -1.48 13.09
N MET A 343 4.37 -0.78 11.95
CA MET A 343 5.36 -0.98 10.88
C MET A 343 6.79 -1.30 11.37
N HIS A 344 7.21 -0.67 12.47
CA HIS A 344 8.52 -0.87 13.06
C HIS A 344 8.75 -2.31 13.60
N GLU A 345 7.70 -3.07 13.90
CA GLU A 345 7.74 -4.49 14.28
C GLU A 345 8.06 -5.38 13.08
N LEU A 346 7.45 -5.11 11.92
CA LEU A 346 7.76 -5.77 10.65
C LEU A 346 9.24 -5.58 10.29
N ILE A 347 9.79 -4.40 10.55
CA ILE A 347 11.22 -4.09 10.34
C ILE A 347 12.11 -4.83 11.34
N LYS A 348 11.71 -4.97 12.60
CA LYS A 348 12.47 -5.73 13.62
C LYS A 348 12.44 -7.24 13.39
N TYR A 349 11.29 -7.81 13.03
CA TYR A 349 11.16 -9.26 12.76
C TYR A 349 12.12 -9.69 11.64
N LYS A 350 12.25 -8.87 10.59
CA LYS A 350 13.25 -9.04 9.53
C LYS A 350 14.67 -9.21 10.05
N GLN A 351 15.09 -8.53 11.12
CA GLN A 351 16.49 -8.59 11.59
C GLN A 351 16.91 -9.98 12.12
N TRP A 352 15.94 -10.88 12.32
CA TRP A 352 16.15 -12.28 12.72
C TRP A 352 15.97 -13.28 11.56
N THR A 353 15.69 -12.80 10.35
CA THR A 353 15.45 -13.61 9.15
C THR A 353 16.28 -13.07 7.97
N SER A 354 16.61 -13.87 6.96
CA SER A 354 17.36 -13.41 5.79
C SER A 354 16.54 -12.53 4.81
N GLY A 355 15.38 -12.00 5.23
CA GLY A 355 14.28 -11.58 4.36
C GLY A 355 14.03 -10.08 4.16
N VAL A 356 14.06 -9.66 2.91
CA VAL A 356 13.32 -8.54 2.29
C VAL A 356 11.78 -8.56 2.45
N TYR A 357 11.15 -8.38 3.62
CA TYR A 357 9.71 -8.01 3.65
C TYR A 357 9.55 -6.74 2.82
N GLY A 358 8.87 -6.89 1.70
CA GLY A 358 8.64 -5.89 0.68
C GLY A 358 7.24 -6.13 0.12
N GLU A 359 6.55 -5.05 -0.17
CA GLU A 359 5.14 -5.06 -0.48
C GLU A 359 4.92 -4.76 -1.96
N LEU A 360 3.87 -5.37 -2.51
CA LEU A 360 3.33 -5.01 -3.81
C LEU A 360 2.49 -3.75 -3.63
N MET A 361 2.77 -2.71 -4.41
CA MET A 361 2.14 -1.40 -4.27
C MET A 361 0.82 -1.33 -5.04
N GLN A 362 -0.04 -0.37 -4.70
CA GLN A 362 -1.37 -0.20 -5.32
C GLN A 362 -1.37 -0.21 -6.87
N PRO A 363 -0.37 0.35 -7.58
CA PRO A 363 -0.29 0.25 -9.04
C PRO A 363 -0.08 -1.18 -9.56
N PHE A 364 0.68 -2.02 -8.85
CA PHE A 364 0.90 -3.41 -9.23
C PHE A 364 -0.35 -4.26 -8.96
N ILE A 365 -1.02 -4.04 -7.83
CA ILE A 365 -2.28 -4.72 -7.52
C ILE A 365 -3.36 -4.34 -8.56
N SER A 366 -3.41 -3.07 -8.97
CA SER A 366 -4.29 -2.60 -10.07
C SER A 366 -3.95 -3.25 -11.41
N GLU A 367 -2.66 -3.41 -11.74
CA GLU A 367 -2.18 -4.15 -12.92
C GLU A 367 -2.65 -5.61 -12.89
N VAL A 368 -2.52 -6.31 -11.76
CA VAL A 368 -2.99 -7.70 -11.61
C VAL A 368 -4.50 -7.81 -11.82
N ILE A 369 -5.29 -6.94 -11.17
CA ILE A 369 -6.75 -6.91 -11.29
C ILE A 369 -7.18 -6.77 -12.77
N HIS A 370 -6.61 -5.81 -13.49
CA HIS A 370 -6.95 -5.56 -14.89
C HIS A 370 -6.37 -6.60 -15.87
N ARG A 371 -5.18 -7.14 -15.60
CA ARG A 371 -4.55 -8.20 -16.43
C ARG A 371 -5.35 -9.49 -16.36
N CYS A 372 -5.74 -9.90 -15.16
CA CYS A 372 -6.33 -11.20 -14.90
C CYS A 372 -7.87 -11.19 -14.99
N GLY A 373 -8.50 -10.02 -15.10
CA GLY A 373 -9.96 -9.89 -15.18
C GLY A 373 -10.66 -10.20 -13.87
N LEU A 374 -10.11 -9.73 -12.75
CA LEU A 374 -10.81 -9.77 -11.46
C LEU A 374 -12.01 -8.82 -11.49
N GLY A 375 -13.10 -9.26 -10.84
CA GLY A 375 -14.41 -8.61 -10.87
C GLY A 375 -15.39 -9.34 -9.93
N PRO A 376 -16.68 -8.94 -9.90
CA PRO A 376 -17.70 -9.65 -9.14
C PRO A 376 -17.76 -11.14 -9.50
N GLY A 377 -17.93 -12.00 -8.48
CA GLY A 377 -17.99 -13.46 -8.65
C GLY A 377 -16.66 -14.15 -8.99
N LYS A 378 -15.54 -13.41 -9.04
CA LYS A 378 -14.18 -13.97 -9.16
C LYS A 378 -13.55 -14.21 -7.80
N VAL A 379 -12.67 -15.21 -7.70
CA VAL A 379 -11.88 -15.48 -6.49
C VAL A 379 -10.40 -15.13 -6.67
N PHE A 380 -9.90 -14.29 -5.77
CA PHE A 380 -8.48 -13.93 -5.62
C PHE A 380 -7.90 -14.63 -4.39
N VAL A 381 -6.65 -15.11 -4.48
CA VAL A 381 -5.91 -15.74 -3.37
C VAL A 381 -4.50 -15.16 -3.30
N ASP A 382 -4.00 -14.80 -2.12
CA ASP A 382 -2.63 -14.31 -1.92
C ASP A 382 -1.86 -15.17 -0.91
N LEU A 383 -0.71 -15.70 -1.32
CA LEU A 383 0.09 -16.66 -0.55
C LEU A 383 1.35 -15.97 0.02
N GLY A 384 1.33 -15.67 1.32
CA GLY A 384 2.27 -14.75 1.97
C GLY A 384 1.74 -13.31 1.97
N SER A 385 0.49 -13.12 2.39
CA SER A 385 -0.28 -11.87 2.24
C SER A 385 0.14 -10.74 3.20
N GLY A 386 1.09 -10.96 4.10
CA GLY A 386 1.66 -9.93 4.98
C GLY A 386 0.63 -9.24 5.87
N VAL A 387 0.34 -7.96 5.58
CA VAL A 387 -0.66 -7.14 6.29
C VAL A 387 -2.01 -7.06 5.57
N ALA A 388 -2.30 -8.02 4.67
CA ALA A 388 -3.57 -8.21 3.97
C ALA A 388 -4.04 -7.07 3.04
N HIS A 389 -3.20 -6.06 2.77
CA HIS A 389 -3.59 -4.89 1.95
C HIS A 389 -3.92 -5.26 0.50
N THR A 390 -3.32 -6.33 -0.01
CA THR A 390 -3.60 -6.94 -1.32
C THR A 390 -5.07 -7.40 -1.41
N LEU A 391 -5.56 -8.12 -0.39
CA LEU A 391 -6.94 -8.63 -0.32
C LEU A 391 -7.96 -7.49 -0.27
N MET A 392 -7.69 -6.51 0.60
CA MET A 392 -8.54 -5.35 0.83
C MET A 392 -8.66 -4.50 -0.43
N GLN A 393 -7.55 -4.22 -1.12
CA GLN A 393 -7.60 -3.51 -2.39
C GLN A 393 -8.27 -4.35 -3.48
N ALA A 394 -7.96 -5.64 -3.62
CA ALA A 394 -8.56 -6.49 -4.66
C ALA A 394 -10.10 -6.53 -4.54
N SER A 395 -10.60 -6.72 -3.33
CA SER A 395 -12.04 -6.78 -3.05
C SER A 395 -12.73 -5.42 -3.18
N LEU A 396 -12.07 -4.32 -2.82
CA LEU A 396 -12.65 -2.97 -2.91
C LEU A 396 -12.63 -2.41 -4.34
N GLN A 397 -11.53 -2.62 -5.06
CA GLN A 397 -11.31 -2.07 -6.40
C GLN A 397 -12.08 -2.86 -7.47
N SER A 398 -12.27 -4.17 -7.30
CA SER A 398 -12.89 -5.04 -8.33
C SER A 398 -14.19 -5.73 -7.90
N GLY A 399 -14.50 -5.78 -6.60
CA GLY A 399 -15.64 -6.55 -6.11
C GLY A 399 -15.43 -8.07 -6.11
N CYS A 400 -14.22 -8.57 -6.37
CA CYS A 400 -13.89 -10.01 -6.23
C CYS A 400 -13.87 -10.45 -4.77
N THR A 401 -14.03 -11.76 -4.53
CA THR A 401 -13.85 -12.36 -3.20
C THR A 401 -12.39 -12.73 -2.97
N SER A 402 -11.78 -12.28 -1.87
CA SER A 402 -10.33 -12.43 -1.64
C SER A 402 -9.97 -13.29 -0.43
N TYR A 403 -8.99 -14.17 -0.57
CA TYR A 403 -8.46 -14.97 0.54
C TYR A 403 -6.94 -14.83 0.67
N GLY A 404 -6.42 -14.83 1.90
CA GLY A 404 -4.97 -14.78 2.10
C GLY A 404 -4.50 -15.47 3.37
N ILE A 405 -3.25 -15.87 3.34
CA ILE A 405 -2.55 -16.51 4.46
C ILE A 405 -1.18 -15.86 4.67
N GLU A 406 -0.83 -15.63 5.93
CA GLU A 406 0.47 -15.13 6.35
C GLU A 406 1.06 -16.00 7.46
N LEU A 407 2.35 -16.34 7.33
CA LEU A 407 3.08 -17.19 8.28
C LEU A 407 3.68 -16.40 9.44
N SER A 408 4.05 -15.13 9.23
CA SER A 408 4.67 -14.26 10.23
C SER A 408 3.64 -13.76 11.26
N PRO A 409 3.71 -14.16 12.55
CA PRO A 409 2.72 -13.75 13.55
C PRO A 409 2.65 -12.22 13.77
N PRO A 410 3.76 -11.44 13.71
CA PRO A 410 3.67 -9.98 13.71
C PRO A 410 2.90 -9.40 12.53
N ALA A 411 3.08 -9.93 11.31
CA ALA A 411 2.37 -9.46 10.13
C ALA A 411 0.88 -9.83 10.19
N ALA A 412 0.56 -11.09 10.52
CA ALA A 412 -0.82 -11.53 10.73
C ALA A 412 -1.52 -10.86 11.93
N SER A 413 -0.76 -10.42 12.94
CA SER A 413 -1.26 -9.57 14.03
C SER A 413 -1.61 -8.17 13.53
N ILE A 414 -0.73 -7.55 12.73
CA ILE A 414 -0.93 -6.20 12.19
C ILE A 414 -2.04 -6.20 11.11
N ALA A 415 -2.22 -7.29 10.35
CA ALA A 415 -3.35 -7.49 9.44
C ALA A 415 -4.70 -7.34 10.17
N LYS A 416 -4.81 -7.80 11.42
CA LYS A 416 -6.03 -7.69 12.25
C LYS A 416 -6.27 -6.26 12.76
N ASP A 417 -5.22 -5.43 12.84
CA ASP A 417 -5.36 -4.00 13.17
C ASP A 417 -5.68 -3.18 11.91
N HIS A 418 -5.06 -3.53 10.78
CA HIS A 418 -5.36 -2.99 9.46
C HIS A 418 -6.80 -3.25 9.04
N ASP A 419 -7.31 -4.47 9.25
CA ASP A 419 -8.69 -4.86 8.96
C ASP A 419 -9.72 -3.99 9.67
N ARG A 420 -9.53 -3.74 10.98
CA ARG A 420 -10.43 -2.86 11.75
C ARG A 420 -10.42 -1.44 11.17
N GLU A 421 -9.25 -0.85 11.01
CA GLU A 421 -9.11 0.52 10.46
C GLU A 421 -9.68 0.64 9.05
N PHE A 422 -9.40 -0.32 8.16
CA PHE A 422 -9.97 -0.39 6.82
C PHE A 422 -11.51 -0.41 6.86
N ASN A 423 -12.13 -1.21 7.74
CA ASN A 423 -13.58 -1.25 7.89
C ASN A 423 -14.18 0.07 8.43
N TYR A 424 -13.53 0.77 9.38
CA TYR A 424 -13.96 2.13 9.74
C TYR A 424 -13.90 3.06 8.53
N ARG A 425 -12.91 2.92 7.64
CA ARG A 425 -12.82 3.75 6.42
C ARG A 425 -13.92 3.43 5.42
N LEU A 426 -14.35 2.17 5.29
CA LEU A 426 -15.56 1.85 4.50
C LEU A 426 -16.79 2.63 5.02
N GLU A 427 -16.97 2.67 6.33
CA GLU A 427 -18.06 3.41 6.99
C GLU A 427 -17.93 4.94 6.80
N MET A 428 -16.74 5.49 7.02
CA MET A 428 -16.47 6.93 6.85
C MET A 428 -16.67 7.39 5.40
N TRP A 429 -16.40 6.56 4.40
CA TRP A 429 -16.61 6.88 2.99
C TRP A 429 -18.00 6.47 2.44
N ASP A 430 -18.91 5.90 3.25
CA ASP A 430 -20.21 5.32 2.84
C ASP A 430 -20.13 4.20 1.76
N VAL A 431 -18.97 3.54 1.65
CA VAL A 431 -18.72 2.47 0.68
C VAL A 431 -18.79 1.09 1.32
N VAL A 432 -18.87 0.06 0.47
CA VAL A 432 -18.89 -1.35 0.85
C VAL A 432 -17.84 -2.11 0.04
N CYS A 433 -17.09 -2.99 0.72
CA CYS A 433 -16.13 -3.92 0.13
C CYS A 433 -16.79 -5.30 -0.08
N SER A 434 -16.31 -6.07 -1.06
CA SER A 434 -16.66 -7.50 -1.18
C SER A 434 -15.99 -8.34 -0.08
N GLU A 435 -16.46 -9.59 0.09
CA GLU A 435 -15.89 -10.54 1.07
C GLU A 435 -14.38 -10.69 0.89
N TYR A 436 -13.63 -10.51 1.98
CA TYR A 436 -12.27 -10.99 2.10
C TYR A 436 -12.04 -11.68 3.44
N ASN A 437 -11.10 -12.62 3.50
CA ASN A 437 -10.71 -13.30 4.73
C ASN A 437 -9.19 -13.57 4.77
N HIS A 438 -8.60 -13.40 5.95
CA HIS A 438 -7.17 -13.53 6.19
C HIS A 438 -6.90 -14.44 7.38
N ILE A 439 -6.04 -15.45 7.21
CA ILE A 439 -5.63 -16.37 8.29
C ILE A 439 -4.13 -16.35 8.56
N GLU A 440 -3.77 -16.78 9.77
CA GLU A 440 -2.40 -16.94 10.25
C GLU A 440 -2.02 -18.42 10.17
N GLY A 441 -0.93 -18.77 9.48
CA GLY A 441 -0.49 -20.17 9.34
C GLY A 441 0.44 -20.43 8.16
N ASP A 442 0.83 -21.70 7.96
CA ASP A 442 1.62 -22.13 6.81
C ASP A 442 0.73 -22.45 5.60
N MET A 443 1.03 -21.81 4.47
CA MET A 443 0.38 -22.01 3.17
C MET A 443 0.50 -23.46 2.64
N LEU A 444 1.48 -24.22 3.12
CA LEU A 444 1.72 -25.62 2.75
C LEU A 444 0.96 -26.63 3.62
N GLU A 445 0.42 -26.22 4.77
CA GLU A 445 -0.25 -27.11 5.74
C GLU A 445 -1.74 -26.77 5.97
N SER A 446 -2.16 -25.54 5.66
CA SER A 446 -3.57 -25.12 5.77
C SER A 446 -4.49 -25.87 4.79
N LYS A 447 -5.61 -26.36 5.31
CA LYS A 447 -6.68 -27.00 4.51
C LYS A 447 -7.51 -25.95 3.79
N GLU A 448 -7.67 -24.79 4.41
CA GLU A 448 -8.38 -23.63 3.90
C GLU A 448 -7.72 -23.17 2.58
N VAL A 449 -6.38 -23.08 2.55
CA VAL A 449 -5.61 -22.72 1.35
C VAL A 449 -5.85 -23.70 0.20
N VAL A 450 -5.91 -25.01 0.46
CA VAL A 450 -6.22 -26.01 -0.59
C VAL A 450 -7.63 -25.79 -1.15
N GLU A 451 -8.63 -25.56 -0.31
CA GLU A 451 -9.99 -25.23 -0.75
C GLU A 451 -10.08 -23.88 -1.47
N TRP A 452 -9.24 -22.91 -1.14
CA TRP A 452 -9.17 -21.61 -1.83
C TRP A 452 -8.54 -21.75 -3.22
N ILE A 453 -7.46 -22.51 -3.35
CA ILE A 453 -6.78 -22.78 -4.63
C ILE A 453 -7.72 -23.49 -5.62
N ARG A 454 -8.54 -24.44 -5.14
CA ARG A 454 -9.54 -25.16 -5.96
C ARG A 454 -10.59 -24.24 -6.62
N LYS A 455 -10.95 -23.13 -5.96
CA LYS A 455 -11.92 -22.14 -6.47
C LYS A 455 -11.28 -20.88 -7.10
N ALA A 456 -9.96 -20.72 -7.02
CA ALA A 456 -9.27 -19.51 -7.45
C ALA A 456 -9.39 -19.23 -8.95
N ASP A 457 -9.68 -17.97 -9.30
CA ASP A 457 -9.41 -17.41 -10.62
C ASP A 457 -7.98 -16.90 -10.71
N VAL A 458 -7.50 -16.24 -9.65
CA VAL A 458 -6.18 -15.63 -9.59
C VAL A 458 -5.50 -15.97 -8.27
N ILE A 459 -4.27 -16.44 -8.34
CA ILE A 459 -3.37 -16.68 -7.22
C ILE A 459 -2.20 -15.71 -7.32
N LEU A 460 -1.91 -14.95 -6.28
CA LEU A 460 -0.75 -14.08 -6.14
C LEU A 460 0.27 -14.73 -5.21
N VAL A 461 1.55 -14.65 -5.58
CA VAL A 461 2.66 -15.09 -4.74
C VAL A 461 3.84 -14.12 -4.85
N ASN A 462 4.11 -13.35 -3.80
CA ASN A 462 5.28 -12.46 -3.74
C ASN A 462 6.58 -13.24 -3.43
N ASN A 463 6.92 -14.22 -4.27
CA ASN A 463 8.03 -15.14 -4.06
C ASN A 463 9.45 -14.55 -4.28
N PHE A 464 9.59 -13.22 -4.32
CA PHE A 464 10.85 -12.52 -4.59
C PHE A 464 12.00 -12.94 -3.66
N VAL A 465 11.70 -13.14 -2.37
CA VAL A 465 12.67 -13.62 -1.36
C VAL A 465 12.45 -15.07 -0.90
N PHE A 466 11.46 -15.79 -1.45
CA PHE A 466 11.19 -17.17 -1.07
C PHE A 466 12.34 -18.11 -1.49
N GLU A 467 12.61 -19.12 -0.66
CA GLU A 467 13.60 -20.18 -0.93
C GLU A 467 13.15 -21.13 -2.06
N GLU A 468 14.10 -21.83 -2.68
CA GLU A 468 13.83 -22.72 -3.81
C GLU A 468 12.85 -23.84 -3.42
N LEU A 469 13.07 -24.50 -2.27
CA LEU A 469 12.20 -25.58 -1.77
C LEU A 469 10.76 -25.13 -1.50
N LEU A 470 10.55 -23.88 -1.09
CA LEU A 470 9.21 -23.31 -0.93
C LEU A 470 8.55 -23.11 -2.31
N ASN A 471 9.29 -22.64 -3.30
CA ASN A 471 8.79 -22.51 -4.67
C ASN A 471 8.47 -23.88 -5.29
N GLU A 472 9.33 -24.89 -5.11
CA GLU A 472 9.08 -26.27 -5.53
C GLU A 472 7.77 -26.81 -4.94
N ARG A 473 7.58 -26.68 -3.61
CA ARG A 473 6.36 -27.13 -2.92
C ARG A 473 5.11 -26.36 -3.35
N LEU A 474 5.23 -25.05 -3.62
CA LEU A 474 4.13 -24.26 -4.19
C LEU A 474 3.66 -24.80 -5.55
N THR A 475 4.57 -25.29 -6.40
CA THR A 475 4.15 -25.93 -7.67
C THR A 475 3.27 -27.18 -7.45
N CYS A 476 3.46 -27.91 -6.36
CA CYS A 476 2.60 -29.03 -5.99
C CYS A 476 1.20 -28.58 -5.56
N LEU A 477 1.06 -27.46 -4.86
CA LEU A 477 -0.26 -26.91 -4.51
C LEU A 477 -1.05 -26.45 -5.75
N PHE A 478 -0.37 -25.95 -6.78
CA PHE A 478 -1.03 -25.54 -8.03
C PHE A 478 -1.63 -26.73 -8.82
N LEU A 479 -1.36 -27.99 -8.44
CA LEU A 479 -2.03 -29.16 -9.00
C LEU A 479 -3.53 -29.21 -8.69
N ASP A 480 -3.96 -28.60 -7.57
CA ASP A 480 -5.36 -28.46 -7.17
C ASP A 480 -6.09 -27.30 -7.88
N ALA A 481 -5.36 -26.40 -8.54
CA ALA A 481 -5.95 -25.27 -9.26
C ALA A 481 -6.65 -25.71 -10.56
N ARG A 482 -7.81 -25.13 -10.86
CA ARG A 482 -8.59 -25.44 -12.08
C ARG A 482 -7.88 -24.95 -13.35
N ASP A 483 -8.18 -25.57 -14.49
CA ASP A 483 -7.74 -25.05 -15.79
C ASP A 483 -8.30 -23.62 -15.99
N GLY A 484 -7.46 -22.71 -16.48
CA GLY A 484 -7.75 -21.29 -16.61
C GLY A 484 -7.40 -20.42 -15.40
N THR A 485 -7.05 -20.99 -14.23
CA THR A 485 -6.53 -20.21 -13.10
C THR A 485 -5.21 -19.55 -13.46
N GLN A 486 -5.04 -18.29 -13.07
CA GLN A 486 -3.84 -17.48 -13.33
C GLN A 486 -3.01 -17.31 -12.06
N ILE A 487 -1.71 -17.63 -12.12
CA ILE A 487 -0.78 -17.51 -10.99
C ILE A 487 0.23 -16.40 -11.30
N VAL A 488 0.17 -15.31 -10.55
CA VAL A 488 1.04 -14.14 -10.67
C VAL A 488 2.17 -14.22 -9.64
N SER A 489 3.42 -14.12 -10.09
CA SER A 489 4.58 -14.17 -9.19
C SER A 489 5.78 -13.37 -9.70
N LEU A 490 6.74 -13.07 -8.82
CA LEU A 490 7.93 -12.28 -9.16
C LEU A 490 9.16 -13.14 -9.54
N LYS A 491 9.11 -14.45 -9.28
CA LYS A 491 9.96 -15.49 -9.89
C LYS A 491 9.06 -16.48 -10.64
N CYS A 492 9.53 -16.92 -11.81
CA CYS A 492 8.89 -17.93 -12.65
C CYS A 492 8.89 -19.31 -11.95
N PHE A 493 7.75 -20.00 -11.95
CA PHE A 493 7.59 -21.39 -11.49
C PHE A 493 7.86 -22.44 -12.59
N LEU A 494 8.08 -22.01 -13.84
CA LEU A 494 8.46 -22.87 -14.96
C LEU A 494 9.97 -22.75 -15.25
N ASP A 495 10.65 -23.88 -15.35
CA ASP A 495 12.09 -23.94 -15.62
C ASP A 495 12.46 -23.37 -17.01
N ARG A 496 13.65 -22.75 -17.09
CA ARG A 496 14.14 -22.12 -18.33
C ARG A 496 14.38 -23.16 -19.43
N GLY A 497 13.43 -23.24 -20.36
CA GLY A 497 13.45 -24.20 -21.45
C GLY A 497 12.85 -25.57 -21.10
N PHE A 498 12.03 -25.63 -20.04
CA PHE A 498 11.19 -26.79 -19.72
C PHE A 498 10.43 -27.28 -20.96
N LYS A 499 10.32 -28.60 -21.07
CA LYS A 499 9.52 -29.29 -22.09
C LYS A 499 8.85 -30.49 -21.46
N ILE A 500 7.61 -30.75 -21.84
CA ILE A 500 6.94 -32.01 -21.51
C ILE A 500 7.60 -33.12 -22.33
N THR A 501 8.08 -34.15 -21.64
CA THR A 501 8.76 -35.33 -22.18
C THR A 501 8.50 -36.51 -21.24
N GLU A 502 8.78 -37.75 -21.65
CA GLU A 502 8.61 -38.94 -20.81
C GLU A 502 9.29 -38.87 -19.42
N ARG A 503 10.29 -38.00 -19.20
CA ARG A 503 10.96 -37.77 -17.90
C ARG A 503 10.39 -36.62 -17.08
N THR A 504 9.66 -35.70 -17.71
CA THR A 504 9.19 -34.43 -17.12
C THR A 504 7.66 -34.33 -17.07
N ILE A 505 6.96 -35.32 -17.63
CA ILE A 505 5.50 -35.36 -17.73
C ILE A 505 4.78 -35.41 -16.36
N SER A 506 5.45 -35.96 -15.34
CA SER A 506 4.98 -35.97 -13.95
C SER A 506 5.47 -34.77 -13.12
N SER A 507 6.06 -33.74 -13.74
CA SER A 507 6.42 -32.51 -13.04
C SER A 507 5.18 -31.63 -12.87
N PRO A 508 4.95 -31.01 -11.69
CA PRO A 508 3.85 -30.06 -11.54
C PRO A 508 3.95 -28.85 -12.48
N GLN A 509 5.15 -28.52 -12.96
CA GLN A 509 5.34 -27.48 -13.97
C GLN A 509 4.68 -27.80 -15.33
N ALA A 510 4.37 -29.07 -15.62
CA ALA A 510 3.86 -29.50 -16.93
C ALA A 510 2.46 -28.96 -17.26
N ILE A 511 1.72 -28.45 -16.28
CA ILE A 511 0.41 -27.81 -16.47
C ILE A 511 0.49 -26.28 -16.65
N LEU A 512 1.68 -25.67 -16.71
CA LEU A 512 1.83 -24.21 -16.72
C LEU A 512 2.22 -23.67 -18.11
N LYS A 513 1.39 -22.79 -18.67
CA LYS A 513 1.76 -21.87 -19.76
C LYS A 513 2.14 -20.53 -19.14
N VAL A 514 3.26 -19.91 -19.54
CA VAL A 514 3.81 -18.73 -18.83
C VAL A 514 4.07 -17.56 -19.78
N GLU A 515 3.66 -16.37 -19.33
CA GLU A 515 4.02 -15.09 -19.93
C GLU A 515 4.95 -14.29 -19.00
N GLU A 516 6.07 -13.80 -19.53
CA GLU A 516 6.99 -12.87 -18.87
C GLU A 516 6.52 -11.41 -19.13
N ARG A 517 6.41 -10.59 -18.08
CA ARG A 517 5.79 -9.25 -18.11
C ARG A 517 6.57 -8.24 -17.27
N ASP A 518 6.73 -7.01 -17.76
CA ASP A 518 7.44 -5.94 -17.01
C ASP A 518 6.49 -5.06 -16.17
N TRP A 519 6.87 -4.83 -14.91
CA TRP A 519 6.28 -3.81 -14.03
C TRP A 519 7.04 -2.47 -14.13
N THR A 520 6.37 -1.39 -13.72
CA THR A 520 6.91 -0.01 -13.75
C THR A 520 7.46 0.44 -12.39
N ALA A 521 8.23 1.53 -12.37
CA ALA A 521 8.63 2.17 -11.12
C ALA A 521 7.42 2.49 -10.24
N GLY A 522 7.54 2.31 -8.92
CA GLY A 522 6.42 2.43 -7.98
C GLY A 522 5.53 1.19 -7.84
N ALA A 523 5.89 0.05 -8.46
CA ALA A 523 5.16 -1.21 -8.32
C ALA A 523 5.48 -2.01 -7.03
N VAL A 524 6.65 -1.79 -6.43
CA VAL A 524 7.16 -2.57 -5.28
C VAL A 524 7.85 -1.66 -4.26
N SER A 525 7.70 -1.92 -2.95
CA SER A 525 8.21 -1.00 -1.92
C SER A 525 9.74 -0.96 -1.78
N TRP A 526 10.45 -1.97 -2.29
CA TRP A 526 11.91 -2.09 -2.16
C TRP A 526 12.72 -1.61 -3.37
N SER A 527 12.07 -1.21 -4.48
CA SER A 527 12.77 -0.65 -5.64
C SER A 527 11.90 0.31 -6.45
N ASN A 528 12.48 1.45 -6.81
CA ASN A 528 11.89 2.40 -7.76
C ASN A 528 12.33 2.14 -9.23
N THR A 529 12.69 0.89 -9.56
CA THR A 529 13.02 0.47 -10.94
C THR A 529 11.89 -0.34 -11.56
N THR A 530 11.91 -0.46 -12.88
CA THR A 530 11.25 -1.57 -13.57
C THR A 530 11.82 -2.92 -13.09
N GLY A 531 11.02 -3.97 -13.26
CA GLY A 531 11.39 -5.36 -13.01
C GLY A 531 10.35 -6.28 -13.65
N THR A 532 10.48 -7.59 -13.47
CA THR A 532 9.78 -8.58 -14.30
C THR A 532 8.99 -9.56 -13.45
N TYR A 533 7.67 -9.63 -13.68
CA TYR A 533 6.75 -10.62 -13.11
C TYR A 533 6.34 -11.65 -14.17
N TYR A 534 5.69 -12.71 -13.71
CA TYR A 534 5.27 -13.84 -14.54
C TYR A 534 3.79 -14.11 -14.29
N VAL A 535 3.04 -14.34 -15.37
CA VAL A 535 1.65 -14.83 -15.31
C VAL A 535 1.64 -16.24 -15.85
N HIS A 536 1.33 -17.22 -14.99
CA HIS A 536 1.20 -18.62 -15.35
C HIS A 536 -0.28 -18.93 -15.50
N THR A 537 -0.72 -19.44 -16.65
CA THR A 537 -2.06 -20.00 -16.81
C THR A 537 -1.98 -21.50 -16.62
N VAL A 538 -2.82 -22.04 -15.74
CA VAL A 538 -3.01 -23.49 -15.57
C VAL A 538 -3.75 -24.04 -16.78
N ASP A 539 -3.12 -24.95 -17.51
CA ASP A 539 -3.61 -25.52 -18.75
C ASP A 539 -3.07 -26.94 -18.97
N ARG A 540 -3.92 -27.93 -18.70
CA ARG A 540 -3.59 -29.36 -18.83
C ARG A 540 -3.65 -29.88 -20.28
N SER A 541 -4.03 -29.08 -21.28
CA SER A 541 -4.22 -29.56 -22.66
C SER A 541 -2.91 -30.02 -23.30
N ASN A 542 -1.81 -29.32 -23.01
CA ASN A 542 -0.47 -29.68 -23.51
C ASN A 542 0.03 -30.99 -22.90
N LEU A 543 -0.30 -31.25 -21.63
CA LEU A 543 0.07 -32.47 -20.91
C LEU A 543 -0.68 -33.67 -21.49
N GLN A 544 -2.01 -33.59 -21.59
CA GLN A 544 -2.87 -34.63 -22.15
C GLN A 544 -2.45 -35.04 -23.56
N ALA A 545 -2.17 -34.08 -24.44
CA ALA A 545 -1.74 -34.35 -25.82
C ALA A 545 -0.38 -35.08 -25.91
N GLU A 546 0.56 -34.81 -25.00
CA GLU A 546 1.85 -35.51 -24.94
C GLU A 546 1.72 -36.89 -24.27
N GLU A 547 0.85 -37.06 -23.28
CA GLU A 547 0.50 -38.37 -22.72
C GLU A 547 -0.11 -39.29 -23.78
N GLU A 548 -1.09 -38.81 -24.56
CA GLU A 548 -1.64 -39.53 -25.71
C GLU A 548 -0.56 -39.89 -26.72
N ARG A 549 0.33 -38.95 -27.06
CA ARG A 549 1.42 -39.18 -28.03
C ARG A 549 2.42 -40.25 -27.55
N LEU A 550 2.77 -40.24 -26.26
CA LEU A 550 3.67 -41.24 -25.68
C LEU A 550 2.99 -42.61 -25.53
N ASN A 551 1.71 -42.66 -25.16
CA ASN A 551 0.95 -43.91 -25.10
C ASN A 551 0.72 -44.51 -26.50
N ALA A 552 0.49 -43.68 -27.53
CA ALA A 552 0.48 -44.09 -28.93
C ALA A 552 1.86 -44.55 -29.45
N ALA A 553 2.96 -44.02 -28.91
CA ALA A 553 4.31 -44.50 -29.22
C ALA A 553 4.62 -45.84 -28.55
N ARG A 554 4.23 -46.04 -27.29
CA ARG A 554 4.41 -47.27 -26.50
C ARG A 554 3.57 -48.45 -27.02
N SER A 555 2.36 -48.19 -27.52
CA SER A 555 1.44 -49.21 -28.03
C SER A 555 1.75 -49.69 -29.46
N ARG A 556 2.64 -49.00 -30.20
CA ARG A 556 3.07 -49.47 -31.53
C ARG A 556 3.92 -50.74 -31.41
N PRO A 557 3.53 -51.87 -32.05
CA PRO A 557 4.30 -53.11 -31.97
C PRO A 557 5.69 -52.93 -32.59
N SER A 558 6.72 -53.44 -31.91
CA SER A 558 8.09 -53.38 -32.39
C SER A 558 8.23 -54.13 -33.72
N ARG A 559 8.55 -53.38 -34.79
CA ARG A 559 8.72 -53.88 -36.17
C ARG A 559 9.91 -54.85 -36.34
N ARG A 560 10.58 -55.22 -35.23
CA ARG A 560 11.75 -56.12 -35.15
C ARG A 560 11.38 -57.59 -34.91
N LYS A 561 10.10 -57.96 -34.99
CA LYS A 561 9.58 -59.35 -34.83
C LYS A 561 8.83 -59.89 -36.07
N GLN A 562 9.07 -59.34 -37.26
CA GLN A 562 8.54 -59.86 -38.54
C GLN A 562 9.68 -60.15 -39.55
N ALA A 563 10.81 -60.64 -39.04
CA ALA A 563 11.97 -61.06 -39.82
C ALA A 563 12.68 -62.23 -39.10
N LEU A 564 11.96 -63.34 -39.00
CA LEU A 564 12.40 -64.69 -38.63
C LEU A 564 11.58 -65.68 -39.49
#